data_AF-A0A0H2RB45-F1
#
_entry.id   AF-A0A0H2RB45-F1
#
_cell.length_a   1.000
_cell.length_b   1.000
_cell.length_c   1.000
_cell.angle_alpha   90.00
_cell.angle_beta   90.00
_cell.angle_gamma   90.00
#
_symmetry.space_group_name_H-M   'P 1'
#
loop_
_entity.id
_entity.type
_entity.pdbx_description
1 polymer ?
#
loop_
_entity_poly.entity_id
_entity_poly.type
_entity_poly.pdbx_seq_one_letter_code
_entity_poly.pdbx_strand_id
1 'polypeptide(L)'
;MALKFQYIEDLELLLQLWDHFLDCVAARIDLQVWVKNLDLCFKNIILSRKPLSYFASPIQLARIAVYLVEHATEVPFTLTTFFAPPEFNLRGGGNSIYDTSFSYLTPVGQWDLAKVSSYATSFATSVERNKFNNEYDLSSYVLNFGLDTPLQRTVFGPRTRPWVKLFAVVDDVIGMYRSSLGLVNNGTLRDSAYRNLVELVSLALRSITTGAEDLIRFKARQYFFLSQSVDIDRYYKREMLLEFRENTPYIETLNDRERFQAQLNIPNGIRHLTIIPQFRNVPYLRRYRIHGKLYIAQESAPEHLLHILSPWNRNTYNTKFAVDTMFLNEHALVYLQIHGGTMSFNCTGHYPILAGYEEGTGEALYIAFARQNPHSPWYFTTVKDGASSATYTDENGEEKTALVFFVLALRHDPADLSPSYLPHRRGAKDPTGTVYWVEFWPRTDHYYFHNITLNDDRLLMVFLEENRRRKEEECRVFDVLDGFLVI
;
A
#
# COMPACT_ATOMS: atom_id res chain seq x y z
N MET A 1 -28.05 36.41 0.81
CA MET A 1 -27.12 37.15 -0.07
C MET A 1 -25.96 36.20 -0.38
N ALA A 2 -25.96 35.56 -1.55
CA ALA A 2 -24.88 34.63 -1.92
C ALA A 2 -23.73 35.46 -2.52
N LEU A 3 -22.63 35.59 -1.79
CA LEU A 3 -21.41 36.21 -2.31
C LEU A 3 -20.90 35.35 -3.47
N LYS A 4 -20.95 35.88 -4.69
CA LYS A 4 -20.24 35.31 -5.84
C LYS A 4 -18.75 35.60 -5.62
N PHE A 5 -18.03 34.68 -4.98
CA PHE A 5 -16.57 34.69 -4.94
C PHE A 5 -16.05 34.62 -6.37
N GLN A 6 -15.38 35.68 -6.82
CA GLN A 6 -14.88 35.78 -8.20
C GLN A 6 -13.42 35.35 -8.36
N TYR A 7 -12.67 35.05 -7.29
CA TYR A 7 -11.26 34.68 -7.41
C TYR A 7 -10.79 33.55 -6.47
N ILE A 8 -9.78 32.81 -6.94
CA ILE A 8 -9.04 31.78 -6.18
C ILE A 8 -8.38 32.39 -4.93
N GLU A 9 -7.94 33.64 -5.04
CA GLU A 9 -7.30 34.41 -3.97
C GLU A 9 -8.22 34.64 -2.76
N ASP A 10 -9.51 34.93 -2.98
CA ASP A 10 -10.48 35.10 -1.88
C ASP A 10 -10.68 33.81 -1.08
N LEU A 11 -10.70 32.66 -1.78
CA LEU A 11 -10.80 31.36 -1.13
C LEU A 11 -9.53 31.05 -0.33
N GLU A 12 -8.36 31.34 -0.89
CA GLU A 12 -7.09 31.16 -0.19
C GLU A 12 -7.02 32.02 1.08
N LEU A 13 -7.40 33.29 1.01
CA LEU A 13 -7.47 34.18 2.17
C LEU A 13 -8.46 33.64 3.21
N LEU A 14 -9.63 33.16 2.79
CA LEU A 14 -10.60 32.56 3.72
C LEU A 14 -10.06 31.29 4.39
N LEU A 15 -9.29 30.47 3.68
CA LEU A 15 -8.65 29.28 4.25
C LEU A 15 -7.56 29.66 5.25
N GLN A 16 -6.77 30.71 4.98
CA GLN A 16 -5.78 31.23 5.92
C GLN A 16 -6.44 31.81 7.17
N LEU A 17 -7.49 32.62 7.01
CA LEU A 17 -8.26 33.17 8.13
C LEU A 17 -8.91 32.06 8.97
N TRP A 18 -9.40 31.01 8.31
CA TRP A 18 -9.96 29.86 8.97
C TRP A 18 -8.90 29.06 9.74
N ASP A 19 -7.72 28.80 9.16
CA ASP A 19 -6.63 28.13 9.85
C ASP A 19 -6.18 28.94 11.08
N HIS A 20 -6.00 30.26 10.93
CA HIS A 20 -5.69 31.15 12.05
C HIS A 20 -6.78 31.14 13.14
N PHE A 21 -8.05 31.08 12.75
CA PHE A 21 -9.16 30.94 13.68
C PHE A 21 -9.08 29.62 14.47
N LEU A 22 -8.76 28.51 13.80
CA LEU A 22 -8.56 27.21 14.48
C LEU A 22 -7.38 27.25 15.45
N ASP A 23 -6.29 27.93 15.12
CA ASP A 23 -5.16 28.13 16.02
C ASP A 23 -5.55 28.96 17.25
N CYS A 24 -6.39 30.00 17.07
CA CYS A 24 -6.94 30.76 18.19
C CYS A 24 -7.82 29.89 19.10
N VAL A 25 -8.66 29.02 18.54
CA VAL A 25 -9.49 28.06 19.30
C VAL A 25 -8.60 27.11 20.09
N ALA A 26 -7.54 26.58 19.47
CA ALA A 26 -6.62 25.67 20.15
C ALA A 26 -5.85 26.36 21.30
N ALA A 27 -5.51 27.65 21.15
CA ALA A 27 -4.76 28.41 22.15
C ALA A 27 -5.63 28.95 23.31
N ARG A 28 -6.94 29.14 23.12
CA ARG A 28 -7.84 29.79 24.08
C ARG A 28 -9.06 28.95 24.42
N ILE A 29 -8.86 27.97 25.30
CA ILE A 29 -9.89 27.05 25.80
C ILE A 29 -10.97 27.79 26.64
N ASP A 30 -10.69 29.01 27.11
CA ASP A 30 -11.55 29.77 28.01
C ASP A 30 -12.69 30.54 27.31
N LEU A 31 -12.70 30.63 25.97
CA LEU A 31 -13.65 31.45 25.22
C LEU A 31 -14.88 30.68 24.72
N GLN A 32 -15.83 30.40 25.62
CA GLN A 32 -17.09 29.70 25.32
C GLN A 32 -17.87 30.23 24.09
N VAL A 33 -17.77 31.53 23.78
CA VAL A 33 -18.44 32.16 22.63
C VAL A 33 -18.02 31.51 21.29
N TRP A 34 -16.80 30.96 21.22
CA TRP A 34 -16.24 30.44 19.99
C TRP A 34 -16.79 29.06 19.63
N VAL A 35 -17.25 28.28 20.63
CA VAL A 35 -17.75 26.92 20.43
C VAL A 35 -18.96 26.88 19.50
N LYS A 36 -19.99 27.67 19.81
CA LYS A 36 -21.23 27.70 19.01
C LYS A 36 -20.98 28.24 17.60
N ASN A 37 -20.04 29.17 17.46
CA ASN A 37 -19.64 29.70 16.17
C ASN A 37 -18.88 28.66 15.35
N LEU A 38 -18.04 27.83 15.99
CA LEU A 38 -17.30 26.75 15.33
C LEU A 38 -18.24 25.73 14.67
N ASP A 39 -19.26 25.25 15.39
CA ASP A 39 -20.23 24.30 14.83
C ASP A 39 -21.01 24.89 13.65
N LEU A 40 -21.39 26.16 13.77
CA LEU A 40 -22.06 26.90 12.69
C LEU A 40 -21.15 27.10 11.47
N CYS A 41 -19.86 27.39 11.68
CA CYS A 41 -18.87 27.51 10.62
C CYS A 41 -18.72 26.20 9.85
N PHE A 42 -18.54 25.07 10.55
CA PHE A 42 -18.50 23.75 9.91
C PHE A 42 -19.79 23.42 9.15
N LYS A 43 -20.94 23.79 9.71
CA LYS A 43 -22.24 23.64 9.03
C LYS A 43 -22.32 24.45 7.75
N ASN A 44 -21.92 25.72 7.77
CA ASN A 44 -21.92 26.58 6.59
C ASN A 44 -20.94 26.06 5.52
N ILE A 45 -19.77 25.59 5.93
CA ILE A 45 -18.78 24.96 5.07
C ILE A 45 -19.38 23.73 4.36
N ILE A 46 -20.02 22.84 5.11
CA ILE A 46 -20.65 21.64 4.54
C ILE A 46 -21.77 22.01 3.56
N LEU A 47 -22.60 23.00 3.91
CA LEU A 47 -23.69 23.48 3.05
C LEU A 47 -23.17 24.08 1.73
N SER A 48 -21.91 24.52 1.68
CA SER A 48 -21.26 24.97 0.44
C SER A 48 -20.98 23.84 -0.56
N ARG A 49 -21.15 22.57 -0.14
CA ARG A 49 -20.86 21.34 -0.93
C ARG A 49 -19.39 21.18 -1.34
N LYS A 50 -18.49 21.98 -0.77
CA LYS A 50 -17.06 21.83 -0.97
C LYS A 50 -16.54 20.64 -0.14
N PRO A 51 -15.48 19.94 -0.58
CA PRO A 51 -14.92 18.83 0.19
C PRO A 51 -14.47 19.30 1.58
N LEU A 52 -14.82 18.55 2.62
CA LEU A 52 -14.43 18.88 4.00
C LEU A 52 -12.93 19.07 4.18
N SER A 53 -12.14 18.29 3.44
CA SER A 53 -10.67 18.35 3.49
C SER A 53 -10.09 19.69 3.03
N TYR A 54 -10.88 20.57 2.41
CA TYR A 54 -10.42 21.91 2.07
C TYR A 54 -10.39 22.82 3.30
N PHE A 55 -11.20 22.53 4.32
CA PHE A 55 -11.40 23.43 5.45
C PHE A 55 -10.79 22.86 6.72
N ALA A 56 -10.89 21.56 6.96
CA ALA A 56 -10.24 20.96 8.11
C ALA A 56 -9.52 19.69 7.67
N SER A 57 -8.20 19.77 7.53
CA SER A 57 -7.34 18.59 7.42
C SER A 57 -7.36 17.78 8.73
N PRO A 58 -6.94 16.50 8.71
CA PRO A 58 -6.78 15.69 9.93
C PRO A 58 -5.97 16.40 11.02
N ILE A 59 -4.89 17.09 10.62
CA ILE A 59 -4.00 17.81 11.54
C ILE A 59 -4.73 19.01 12.16
N GLN A 60 -5.41 19.82 11.35
CA GLN A 60 -6.16 20.98 11.84
C GLN A 60 -7.26 20.58 12.83
N LEU A 61 -8.02 19.52 12.51
CA LEU A 61 -9.07 19.03 13.41
C LEU A 61 -8.48 18.41 14.68
N ALA A 62 -7.33 17.75 14.58
CA ALA A 62 -6.60 17.21 15.73
C ALA A 62 -6.14 18.32 16.69
N ARG A 63 -5.71 19.50 16.20
CA ARG A 63 -5.27 20.63 17.06
C ARG A 63 -6.37 21.08 18.03
N ILE A 64 -7.63 21.07 17.58
CA ILE A 64 -8.78 21.49 18.39
C ILE A 64 -9.55 20.31 19.01
N ALA A 65 -9.02 19.08 18.96
CA ALA A 65 -9.77 17.88 19.31
C ALA A 65 -10.18 17.85 20.79
N VAL A 66 -9.29 18.23 21.71
CA VAL A 66 -9.58 18.29 23.14
C VAL A 66 -10.77 19.22 23.41
N TYR A 67 -10.74 20.40 22.79
CA TYR A 67 -11.80 21.40 22.90
C TYR A 67 -13.14 20.88 22.37
N LEU A 68 -13.13 20.22 21.20
CA LEU A 68 -14.32 19.60 20.62
C LEU A 68 -14.91 18.50 21.52
N VAL A 69 -14.07 17.71 22.19
CA VAL A 69 -14.51 16.67 23.13
C VAL A 69 -15.11 17.27 24.40
N GLU A 70 -14.49 18.32 24.96
CA GLU A 70 -14.96 19.00 26.17
C GLU A 70 -16.32 19.67 25.99
N HIS A 71 -16.54 20.22 24.80
CA HIS A 71 -17.77 20.92 24.45
C HIS A 71 -18.66 20.11 23.51
N ALA A 72 -18.63 18.78 23.58
CA ALA A 72 -19.30 17.91 22.63
C ALA A 72 -20.80 18.19 22.43
N THR A 73 -21.51 18.67 23.46
CA THR A 73 -22.93 19.04 23.41
C THR A 73 -23.20 20.35 22.65
N GLU A 74 -22.20 21.21 22.53
CA GLU A 74 -22.26 22.51 21.84
C GLU A 74 -21.79 22.43 20.39
N VAL A 75 -21.03 21.37 20.02
CA VAL A 75 -20.57 21.08 18.64
C VAL A 75 -21.12 19.75 18.09
N PRO A 76 -22.43 19.46 18.23
CA PRO A 76 -22.98 18.16 17.85
C PRO A 76 -22.84 17.91 16.35
N PHE A 77 -23.00 18.93 15.50
CA PHE A 77 -22.96 18.76 14.05
C PHE A 77 -21.55 18.39 13.57
N THR A 78 -20.53 19.08 14.08
CA THR A 78 -19.12 18.82 13.74
C THR A 78 -18.74 17.39 14.08
N LEU A 79 -18.99 16.95 15.32
CA LEU A 79 -18.64 15.60 15.77
C LEU A 79 -19.39 14.52 14.99
N THR A 80 -20.71 14.66 14.86
CA THR A 80 -21.54 13.66 14.18
C THR A 80 -21.36 13.65 12.67
N THR A 81 -20.79 14.68 12.06
CA THR A 81 -20.49 14.67 10.62
C THR A 81 -19.10 14.11 10.31
N PHE A 82 -18.05 14.58 11.01
CA PHE A 82 -16.68 14.12 10.75
C PHE A 82 -16.42 12.70 11.26
N PHE A 83 -17.13 12.29 12.30
CA PHE A 83 -16.92 11.01 12.96
C PHE A 83 -18.19 10.16 12.97
N ALA A 84 -19.09 10.37 12.01
CA ALA A 84 -20.24 9.50 11.80
C ALA A 84 -19.77 8.04 11.64
N PRO A 85 -20.40 7.05 12.28
CA PRO A 85 -20.18 5.67 11.89
C PRO A 85 -20.63 5.47 10.44
N PRO A 86 -19.83 4.79 9.60
CA PRO A 86 -20.25 4.52 8.23
C PRO A 86 -21.48 3.61 8.20
N GLU A 87 -22.31 3.79 7.17
CA GLU A 87 -23.41 2.91 6.85
C GLU A 87 -22.90 1.65 6.16
N PHE A 88 -23.53 0.52 6.50
CA PHE A 88 -23.16 -0.78 5.98
C PHE A 88 -24.20 -1.26 4.97
N ASN A 89 -23.77 -1.45 3.72
CA ASN A 89 -24.64 -1.84 2.61
C ASN A 89 -24.26 -3.23 2.11
N LEU A 90 -25.24 -4.15 2.15
CA LEU A 90 -25.16 -5.44 1.46
C LEU A 90 -25.46 -5.21 -0.03
N ARG A 91 -24.52 -5.58 -0.88
CA ARG A 91 -24.72 -5.63 -2.33
C ARG A 91 -25.32 -7.00 -2.70
N GLY A 92 -26.01 -7.07 -3.84
CA GLY A 92 -26.45 -8.37 -4.39
C GLY A 92 -27.62 -9.08 -3.70
N GLY A 93 -28.72 -8.39 -3.42
CA GLY A 93 -29.98 -9.04 -3.01
C GLY A 93 -29.98 -9.69 -1.61
N GLY A 94 -28.91 -9.49 -0.84
CA GLY A 94 -28.82 -9.94 0.55
C GLY A 94 -28.42 -11.41 0.74
N ASN A 95 -28.00 -12.14 -0.30
CA ASN A 95 -27.66 -13.57 -0.15
C ASN A 95 -26.17 -13.82 0.13
N SER A 96 -25.27 -12.85 -0.12
CA SER A 96 -23.84 -12.99 0.17
C SER A 96 -23.44 -12.17 1.39
N ILE A 97 -22.80 -12.81 2.36
CA ILE A 97 -22.21 -12.16 3.53
C ILE A 97 -20.90 -11.42 3.22
N TYR A 98 -20.31 -11.68 2.06
CA TYR A 98 -19.03 -11.08 1.64
C TYR A 98 -19.19 -9.88 0.71
N ASP A 99 -20.34 -9.75 0.05
CA ASP A 99 -20.62 -8.65 -0.87
C ASP A 99 -21.07 -7.40 -0.10
N THR A 100 -20.11 -6.79 0.58
CA THR A 100 -20.34 -5.71 1.53
C THR A 100 -19.58 -4.47 1.11
N SER A 101 -20.21 -3.32 1.26
CA SER A 101 -19.56 -2.02 1.10
C SER A 101 -19.98 -1.09 2.22
N PHE A 102 -19.09 -0.19 2.60
CA PHE A 102 -19.45 0.90 3.48
C PHE A 102 -19.67 2.17 2.66
N SER A 103 -20.57 3.03 3.12
CA SER A 103 -20.73 4.38 2.59
C SER A 103 -20.87 5.34 3.74
N TYR A 104 -20.50 6.58 3.51
CA TYR A 104 -20.86 7.66 4.41
C TYR A 104 -22.05 8.43 3.86
N LEU A 105 -22.85 8.99 4.76
CA LEU A 105 -23.94 9.88 4.37
C LEU A 105 -23.38 11.21 3.84
N THR A 106 -24.12 11.85 2.94
CA THR A 106 -23.88 13.24 2.53
C THR A 106 -23.82 14.12 3.79
N PRO A 107 -22.85 15.04 3.91
CA PRO A 107 -21.95 15.56 2.87
C PRO A 107 -20.65 14.76 2.66
N VAL A 108 -20.35 13.78 3.51
CA VAL A 108 -19.05 13.09 3.52
C VAL A 108 -19.04 11.82 2.67
N GLY A 109 -20.07 11.59 1.84
CA GLY A 109 -20.25 10.35 1.07
C GLY A 109 -19.15 9.99 0.07
N GLN A 110 -18.18 10.87 -0.16
CA GLN A 110 -16.97 10.57 -0.96
C GLN A 110 -15.78 10.08 -0.12
N TRP A 111 -15.96 9.91 1.19
CA TRP A 111 -14.89 9.46 2.07
C TRP A 111 -14.62 7.97 1.89
N ASP A 112 -13.35 7.63 1.67
CA ASP A 112 -12.84 6.27 1.69
C ASP A 112 -12.30 5.91 3.09
N LEU A 113 -11.93 4.65 3.27
CA LEU A 113 -11.49 4.14 4.57
C LEU A 113 -10.20 4.84 5.01
N ALA A 114 -9.33 5.18 4.05
CA ALA A 114 -8.06 5.87 4.30
C ALA A 114 -8.28 7.25 4.89
N LYS A 115 -9.13 8.05 4.24
CA LYS A 115 -9.43 9.40 4.67
C LYS A 115 -10.03 9.36 6.06
N VAL A 116 -11.07 8.56 6.31
CA VAL A 116 -11.72 8.56 7.64
C VAL A 116 -10.76 8.08 8.72
N SER A 117 -9.96 7.07 8.41
CA SER A 117 -8.97 6.56 9.36
C SER A 117 -8.03 7.67 9.81
N SER A 118 -7.45 8.41 8.86
CA SER A 118 -6.55 9.53 9.17
C SER A 118 -7.19 10.61 10.05
N TYR A 119 -8.46 10.98 9.79
CA TYR A 119 -9.17 11.94 10.64
C TYR A 119 -9.41 11.39 12.04
N ALA A 120 -9.95 10.18 12.14
CA ALA A 120 -10.32 9.58 13.42
C ALA A 120 -9.10 9.28 14.29
N THR A 121 -8.00 8.77 13.72
CA THR A 121 -6.77 8.45 14.46
C THR A 121 -6.05 9.72 14.90
N SER A 122 -5.93 10.73 14.03
CA SER A 122 -5.33 12.02 14.38
C SER A 122 -6.10 12.70 15.51
N PHE A 123 -7.43 12.69 15.43
CA PHE A 123 -8.31 13.23 16.47
C PHE A 123 -8.14 12.48 17.79
N ALA A 124 -8.31 11.15 17.80
CA ALA A 124 -8.20 10.34 19.01
C ALA A 124 -6.83 10.49 19.68
N THR A 125 -5.75 10.38 18.90
CA THR A 125 -4.37 10.52 19.40
C THR A 125 -4.12 11.88 20.03
N SER A 126 -4.67 12.95 19.43
CA SER A 126 -4.53 14.30 20.00
C SER A 126 -5.23 14.43 21.35
N VAL A 127 -6.44 13.87 21.49
CA VAL A 127 -7.15 13.90 22.77
C VAL A 127 -6.40 13.07 23.82
N GLU A 128 -5.95 11.88 23.47
CA GLU A 128 -5.23 10.98 24.38
C GLU A 128 -3.93 11.58 24.91
N ARG A 129 -3.13 12.21 24.04
CA ARG A 129 -1.88 12.87 24.43
C ARG A 129 -2.08 14.07 25.35
N ASN A 130 -3.08 14.89 25.08
CA ASN A 130 -3.26 16.16 25.80
C ASN A 130 -4.09 16.02 27.08
N LYS A 131 -4.96 15.00 27.18
CA LYS A 131 -5.93 14.89 28.27
C LYS A 131 -5.69 13.73 29.23
N PHE A 132 -5.14 12.61 28.75
CA PHE A 132 -5.19 11.35 29.49
C PHE A 132 -3.83 10.81 29.93
N ASN A 133 -2.74 11.55 29.72
CA ASN A 133 -1.37 11.09 30.02
C ASN A 133 -1.06 9.66 29.52
N ASN A 134 -1.72 9.23 28.42
CA ASN A 134 -1.71 7.89 27.85
C ASN A 134 -2.34 6.75 28.68
N GLU A 135 -2.97 7.01 29.82
CA GLU A 135 -3.60 5.96 30.64
C GLU A 135 -5.05 5.63 30.21
N TYR A 136 -5.75 6.57 29.56
CA TYR A 136 -7.12 6.38 29.09
C TYR A 136 -7.24 6.55 27.57
N ASP A 137 -7.94 5.61 26.92
CA ASP A 137 -8.37 5.76 25.52
C ASP A 137 -9.64 6.63 25.43
N LEU A 138 -9.81 7.32 24.29
CA LEU A 138 -10.96 8.21 24.08
C LEU A 138 -12.30 7.46 24.21
N SER A 139 -12.35 6.19 23.79
CA SER A 139 -13.56 5.37 23.92
C SER A 139 -13.97 5.13 25.38
N SER A 140 -13.01 4.93 26.28
CA SER A 140 -13.24 4.77 27.73
C SER A 140 -13.72 6.07 28.36
N TYR A 141 -13.22 7.20 27.88
CA TYR A 141 -13.75 8.50 28.30
C TYR A 141 -15.22 8.70 27.85
N VAL A 142 -15.55 8.36 26.60
CA VAL A 142 -16.92 8.47 26.07
C VAL A 142 -17.90 7.54 26.80
N LEU A 143 -17.42 6.38 27.28
CA LEU A 143 -18.19 5.47 28.14
C LEU A 143 -18.59 6.11 29.48
N ASN A 144 -17.70 6.91 30.07
CA ASN A 144 -17.93 7.58 31.35
C ASN A 144 -18.77 8.87 31.20
N PHE A 145 -18.88 9.42 29.99
CA PHE A 145 -19.78 10.53 29.71
C PHE A 145 -21.24 10.05 29.73
N GLY A 146 -22.14 10.87 30.29
CA GLY A 146 -23.56 10.53 30.43
C GLY A 146 -24.21 10.01 29.14
N LEU A 147 -25.28 9.22 29.28
CA LEU A 147 -26.02 8.68 28.15
C LEU A 147 -26.51 9.79 27.21
N ASP A 148 -26.46 9.52 25.90
CA ASP A 148 -26.99 10.35 24.80
C ASP A 148 -26.19 11.60 24.43
N THR A 149 -24.88 11.60 24.69
CA THR A 149 -24.00 12.68 24.20
C THR A 149 -23.73 12.54 22.69
N PRO A 150 -23.48 13.64 21.95
CA PRO A 150 -23.12 13.56 20.54
C PRO A 150 -21.92 12.64 20.25
N LEU A 151 -20.94 12.57 21.16
CA LEU A 151 -19.79 11.67 21.06
C LEU A 151 -20.19 10.18 21.03
N GLN A 152 -21.21 9.77 21.79
CA GLN A 152 -21.68 8.37 21.79
C GLN A 152 -22.28 7.95 20.44
N ARG A 153 -22.71 8.91 19.62
CA ARG A 153 -23.25 8.68 18.27
C ARG A 153 -22.17 8.67 17.18
N THR A 154 -20.91 8.92 17.53
CA THR A 154 -19.76 8.88 16.61
C THR A 154 -19.07 7.52 16.62
N VAL A 155 -18.07 7.31 15.78
CA VAL A 155 -17.20 6.12 15.79
C VAL A 155 -16.51 5.88 17.13
N PHE A 156 -16.29 6.92 17.93
CA PHE A 156 -15.69 6.83 19.27
C PHE A 156 -16.64 6.27 20.34
N GLY A 157 -17.94 6.14 20.01
CA GLY A 157 -18.95 5.60 20.90
C GLY A 157 -18.73 4.12 21.26
N PRO A 158 -19.32 3.65 22.37
CA PRO A 158 -19.12 2.28 22.85
C PRO A 158 -19.56 1.20 21.85
N ARG A 159 -20.68 1.45 21.14
CA ARG A 159 -21.27 0.51 20.16
C ARG A 159 -20.52 0.48 18.83
N THR A 160 -19.64 1.45 18.61
CA THR A 160 -18.91 1.66 17.36
C THR A 160 -17.41 1.52 17.54
N ARG A 161 -16.93 1.19 18.76
CA ARG A 161 -15.51 0.97 19.08
C ARG A 161 -14.73 0.12 18.06
N PRO A 162 -15.30 -0.96 17.47
CA PRO A 162 -14.60 -1.71 16.42
C PRO A 162 -14.15 -0.85 15.22
N TRP A 163 -14.87 0.23 14.89
CA TRP A 163 -14.47 1.15 13.82
C TRP A 163 -13.18 1.89 14.13
N VAL A 164 -13.02 2.40 15.36
CA VAL A 164 -11.78 3.10 15.76
C VAL A 164 -10.58 2.15 15.73
N LYS A 165 -10.79 0.90 16.14
CA LYS A 165 -9.76 -0.15 16.08
C LYS A 165 -9.37 -0.46 14.63
N LEU A 166 -10.36 -0.62 13.75
CA LEU A 166 -10.12 -0.77 12.31
C LEU A 166 -9.37 0.44 11.75
N PHE A 167 -9.79 1.66 12.08
CA PHE A 167 -9.15 2.88 11.60
C PHE A 167 -7.70 3.01 12.05
N ALA A 168 -7.38 2.63 13.29
CA ALA A 168 -6.01 2.60 13.77
C ALA A 168 -5.14 1.58 13.00
N VAL A 169 -5.68 0.39 12.70
CA VAL A 169 -5.01 -0.61 11.86
C VAL A 169 -4.79 -0.06 10.45
N VAL A 170 -5.83 0.51 9.84
CA VAL A 170 -5.78 1.04 8.47
C VAL A 170 -4.82 2.22 8.33
N ASP A 171 -4.81 3.15 9.29
CA ASP A 171 -3.93 4.31 9.29
C ASP A 171 -2.46 3.89 9.41
N ASP A 172 -2.15 2.91 10.27
CA ASP A 172 -0.80 2.35 10.40
C ASP A 172 -0.34 1.73 9.08
N VAL A 173 -1.17 0.88 8.50
CA VAL A 173 -0.93 0.24 7.20
C VAL A 173 -0.71 1.28 6.11
N ILE A 174 -1.59 2.27 5.98
CA ILE A 174 -1.46 3.33 4.98
C ILE A 174 -0.17 4.10 5.18
N GLY A 175 0.21 4.41 6.42
CA GLY A 175 1.48 5.03 6.75
C GLY A 175 2.68 4.19 6.26
N MET A 176 2.64 2.87 6.42
CA MET A 176 3.71 1.98 5.95
C MET A 176 3.80 1.94 4.42
N TYR A 177 2.66 1.79 3.73
CA TYR A 177 2.61 1.60 2.27
C TYR A 177 2.73 2.91 1.49
N ARG A 178 1.99 3.96 1.84
CA ARG A 178 1.96 5.23 1.08
C ARG A 178 3.17 6.11 1.32
N SER A 179 3.76 6.07 2.52
CA SER A 179 5.00 6.81 2.80
C SER A 179 6.25 6.09 2.29
N SER A 180 6.07 4.96 1.58
CA SER A 180 7.15 4.13 1.04
C SER A 180 8.18 3.73 2.11
N LEU A 181 7.69 3.53 3.34
CA LEU A 181 8.48 2.99 4.43
C LEU A 181 8.56 1.46 4.32
N GLY A 182 7.57 0.82 3.69
CA GLY A 182 7.54 -0.64 3.60
C GLY A 182 7.33 -1.29 4.97
N LEU A 183 7.48 -2.60 5.01
CA LEU A 183 7.38 -3.40 6.22
C LEU A 183 8.74 -3.48 6.92
N VAL A 184 8.80 -2.96 8.16
CA VAL A 184 10.01 -2.95 9.00
C VAL A 184 10.10 -4.24 9.80
N ASN A 185 11.29 -4.59 10.30
CA ASN A 185 11.51 -5.69 11.26
C ASN A 185 11.00 -7.06 10.78
N ASN A 186 11.27 -7.45 9.53
CA ASN A 186 10.73 -8.70 8.96
C ASN A 186 9.20 -8.79 9.05
N GLY A 187 8.51 -7.66 8.91
CA GLY A 187 7.05 -7.63 8.84
C GLY A 187 6.34 -7.79 10.19
N THR A 188 7.01 -7.57 11.33
CA THR A 188 6.31 -7.46 12.62
C THR A 188 5.50 -6.17 12.67
N LEU A 189 4.26 -6.27 13.16
CA LEU A 189 3.38 -5.12 13.35
C LEU A 189 3.87 -4.23 14.49
N ARG A 190 3.55 -2.94 14.44
CA ARG A 190 3.74 -2.07 15.61
C ARG A 190 2.86 -2.54 16.75
N ASP A 191 3.36 -2.49 18.00
CA ASP A 191 2.62 -2.96 19.18
C ASP A 191 1.21 -2.38 19.30
N SER A 192 1.04 -1.09 18.99
CA SER A 192 -0.27 -0.43 19.04
C SER A 192 -1.22 -0.97 17.96
N ALA A 193 -0.73 -1.15 16.73
CA ALA A 193 -1.50 -1.73 15.63
C ALA A 193 -1.86 -3.20 15.92
N TYR A 194 -0.90 -3.98 16.44
CA TYR A 194 -1.10 -5.36 16.84
C TYR A 194 -2.19 -5.49 17.91
N ARG A 195 -2.13 -4.71 19.01
CA ARG A 195 -3.17 -4.74 20.05
C ARG A 195 -4.56 -4.41 19.50
N ASN A 196 -4.67 -3.38 18.67
CA ASN A 196 -5.93 -3.00 18.04
C ASN A 196 -6.45 -4.07 17.07
N LEU A 197 -5.55 -4.73 16.33
CA LEU A 197 -5.87 -5.83 15.45
C LEU A 197 -6.41 -7.05 16.22
N VAL A 198 -5.70 -7.49 17.28
CA VAL A 198 -6.12 -8.63 18.10
C VAL A 198 -7.49 -8.40 18.72
N GLU A 199 -7.75 -7.21 19.29
CA GLU A 199 -9.04 -6.88 19.88
C GLU A 199 -10.17 -6.90 18.82
N LEU A 200 -9.95 -6.26 17.67
CA LEU A 200 -10.91 -6.23 16.56
C LEU A 200 -11.24 -7.63 16.04
N VAL A 201 -10.20 -8.43 15.78
CA VAL A 201 -10.32 -9.77 15.20
C VAL A 201 -10.94 -10.74 16.19
N SER A 202 -10.55 -10.70 17.46
CA SER A 202 -11.14 -11.55 18.51
C SER A 202 -12.64 -11.33 18.66
N LEU A 203 -13.10 -10.07 18.63
CA LEU A 203 -14.51 -9.73 18.67
C LEU A 203 -15.26 -10.28 17.44
N ALA A 204 -14.73 -10.05 16.24
CA ALA A 204 -15.32 -10.52 15.00
C ALA A 204 -15.41 -12.06 14.93
N LEU A 205 -14.32 -12.75 15.26
CA LEU A 205 -14.24 -14.22 15.27
C LEU A 205 -15.21 -14.81 16.28
N ARG A 206 -15.23 -14.30 17.52
CA ARG A 206 -16.18 -14.76 18.54
C ARG A 206 -17.63 -14.61 18.07
N SER A 207 -17.96 -13.46 17.48
CA SER A 207 -19.30 -13.21 16.94
C SER A 207 -19.67 -14.17 15.80
N ILE A 208 -18.73 -14.48 14.90
CA ILE A 208 -18.96 -15.41 13.78
C ILE A 208 -19.14 -16.84 14.30
N THR A 209 -18.25 -17.33 15.17
CA THR A 209 -18.23 -18.75 15.57
C THR A 209 -19.30 -19.11 16.58
N THR A 210 -19.71 -18.18 17.45
CA THR A 210 -20.76 -18.44 18.45
C THR A 210 -22.17 -18.38 17.86
N GLY A 211 -22.32 -17.81 16.65
CA GLY A 211 -23.63 -17.62 16.03
C GLY A 211 -24.55 -16.71 16.86
N ALA A 212 -24.01 -15.86 17.74
CA ALA A 212 -24.78 -15.12 18.74
C ALA A 212 -25.85 -14.17 18.15
N GLU A 213 -25.76 -13.82 16.86
CA GLU A 213 -26.76 -13.02 16.16
C GLU A 213 -27.07 -13.63 14.78
N ASP A 214 -28.30 -14.08 14.57
CA ASP A 214 -28.79 -14.61 13.28
C ASP A 214 -29.03 -13.53 12.23
N LEU A 215 -28.76 -12.26 12.55
CA LEU A 215 -28.90 -11.17 11.61
C LEU A 215 -27.75 -11.19 10.58
N ILE A 216 -28.09 -11.49 9.32
CA ILE A 216 -27.13 -11.52 8.21
C ILE A 216 -26.28 -10.24 8.11
N ARG A 217 -26.86 -9.07 8.39
CA ARG A 217 -26.15 -7.78 8.40
C ARG A 217 -25.04 -7.73 9.46
N PHE A 218 -25.28 -8.32 10.62
CA PHE A 218 -24.28 -8.36 11.69
C PHE A 218 -23.12 -9.29 11.30
N LYS A 219 -23.41 -10.51 10.84
CA LYS A 219 -22.38 -11.45 10.35
C LYS A 219 -21.54 -10.82 9.24
N ALA A 220 -22.20 -10.25 8.24
CA ALA A 220 -21.52 -9.57 7.13
C ALA A 220 -20.60 -8.44 7.60
N ARG A 221 -21.01 -7.66 8.63
CA ARG A 221 -20.16 -6.64 9.24
C ARG A 221 -18.90 -7.23 9.90
N GLN A 222 -19.01 -8.36 10.59
CA GLN A 222 -17.84 -9.02 11.19
C GLN A 222 -16.88 -9.55 10.12
N TYR A 223 -17.40 -10.16 9.05
CA TYR A 223 -16.60 -10.58 7.90
C TYR A 223 -15.93 -9.40 7.20
N PHE A 224 -16.59 -8.26 7.11
CA PHE A 224 -15.99 -7.02 6.63
C PHE A 224 -14.82 -6.57 7.52
N PHE A 225 -14.97 -6.60 8.84
CA PHE A 225 -13.84 -6.25 9.72
C PHE A 225 -12.65 -7.16 9.52
N LEU A 226 -12.86 -8.48 9.40
CA LEU A 226 -11.78 -9.42 9.11
C LEU A 226 -11.13 -9.12 7.76
N SER A 227 -11.93 -8.87 6.71
CA SER A 227 -11.42 -8.62 5.37
C SER A 227 -10.63 -7.30 5.26
N GLN A 228 -11.02 -6.29 6.03
CA GLN A 228 -10.34 -4.99 6.03
C GLN A 228 -9.18 -4.89 7.03
N SER A 229 -8.90 -5.94 7.81
CA SER A 229 -7.84 -5.94 8.83
C SER A 229 -6.86 -7.11 8.74
N VAL A 230 -7.34 -8.33 8.50
CA VAL A 230 -6.53 -9.55 8.39
C VAL A 230 -6.04 -9.74 6.95
N ASP A 231 -6.93 -9.55 5.98
CA ASP A 231 -6.67 -9.80 4.56
C ASP A 231 -5.95 -8.62 3.87
N ILE A 232 -5.32 -7.74 4.64
CA ILE A 232 -4.52 -6.61 4.13
C ILE A 232 -3.30 -7.14 3.39
N ASP A 233 -2.56 -8.01 4.07
CA ASP A 233 -1.40 -8.71 3.59
C ASP A 233 -1.17 -9.96 4.46
N ARG A 234 -0.19 -10.78 4.08
CA ARG A 234 0.12 -12.03 4.77
C ARG A 234 0.71 -11.85 6.17
N TYR A 235 1.27 -10.70 6.50
CA TYR A 235 1.86 -10.44 7.82
C TYR A 235 0.76 -10.24 8.83
N TYR A 236 -0.24 -9.43 8.51
CA TYR A 236 -1.46 -9.28 9.33
C TYR A 236 -2.17 -10.62 9.52
N LYS A 237 -2.34 -11.40 8.44
CA LYS A 237 -2.92 -12.75 8.52
C LYS A 237 -2.10 -13.69 9.39
N ARG A 238 -0.77 -13.75 9.20
CA ARG A 238 0.14 -14.61 9.96
C ARG A 238 0.07 -14.31 11.46
N GLU A 239 0.12 -13.04 11.84
CA GLU A 239 0.04 -12.65 13.26
C GLU A 239 -1.26 -13.14 13.91
N MET A 240 -2.39 -13.04 13.20
CA MET A 240 -3.67 -13.54 13.71
C MET A 240 -3.72 -15.07 13.76
N LEU A 241 -3.16 -15.77 12.78
CA LEU A 241 -3.05 -17.23 12.81
C LEU A 241 -2.18 -17.71 13.98
N LEU A 242 -1.09 -16.99 14.29
CA LEU A 242 -0.21 -17.31 15.42
C LEU A 242 -0.87 -17.04 16.77
N GLU A 243 -1.59 -15.92 16.88
CA GLU A 243 -2.32 -15.52 18.08
C GLU A 243 -3.44 -16.51 18.42
N PHE A 244 -4.19 -16.94 17.41
CA PHE A 244 -5.36 -17.81 17.59
C PHE A 244 -5.10 -19.28 17.25
N ARG A 245 -3.84 -19.72 17.22
CA ARG A 245 -3.44 -21.08 16.78
C ARG A 245 -4.10 -22.23 17.54
N GLU A 246 -4.49 -22.01 18.80
CA GLU A 246 -5.12 -23.02 19.66
C GLU A 246 -6.66 -23.09 19.47
N ASN A 247 -7.24 -22.23 18.62
CA ASN A 247 -8.68 -22.16 18.39
C ASN A 247 -9.02 -22.53 16.94
N THR A 248 -9.30 -23.82 16.70
CA THR A 248 -9.56 -24.36 15.36
C THR A 248 -10.67 -23.61 14.61
N PRO A 249 -11.86 -23.31 15.20
CA PRO A 249 -12.88 -22.50 14.52
C PRO A 249 -12.41 -21.11 14.08
N TYR A 250 -11.53 -20.48 14.85
CA TYR A 250 -10.96 -19.17 14.51
C TYR A 250 -10.03 -19.31 13.31
N ILE A 251 -9.17 -20.33 13.30
CA ILE A 251 -8.26 -20.62 12.17
C ILE A 251 -9.04 -20.93 10.89
N GLU A 252 -10.11 -21.73 10.97
CA GLU A 252 -10.98 -22.01 9.83
C GLU A 252 -11.60 -20.72 9.27
N THR A 253 -12.11 -19.86 10.16
CA THR A 253 -12.66 -18.56 9.75
C THR A 253 -11.58 -17.67 9.14
N LEU A 254 -10.38 -17.59 9.72
CA LEU A 254 -9.28 -16.78 9.18
C LEU A 254 -8.77 -17.28 7.82
N ASN A 255 -8.90 -18.58 7.54
CA ASN A 255 -8.55 -19.19 6.25
C ASN A 255 -9.70 -19.26 5.24
N ASP A 256 -10.81 -18.57 5.52
CA ASP A 256 -11.91 -18.43 4.59
C ASP A 256 -11.47 -17.73 3.29
N ARG A 257 -11.36 -18.54 2.24
CA ARG A 257 -10.88 -18.11 0.93
C ARG A 257 -11.94 -17.37 0.13
N GLU A 258 -13.23 -17.58 0.39
CA GLU A 258 -14.29 -16.80 -0.27
C GLU A 258 -14.29 -15.36 0.25
N ARG A 259 -14.12 -15.18 1.57
CA ARG A 259 -13.93 -13.85 2.17
C ARG A 259 -12.75 -13.12 1.53
N PHE A 260 -11.60 -13.78 1.46
CA PHE A 260 -10.41 -13.20 0.86
C PHE A 260 -10.66 -12.78 -0.60
N GLN A 261 -11.26 -13.65 -1.41
CA GLN A 261 -11.57 -13.32 -2.82
C GLN A 261 -12.57 -12.19 -2.97
N ALA A 262 -13.60 -12.13 -2.13
CA ALA A 262 -14.57 -11.04 -2.16
C ALA A 262 -13.91 -9.71 -1.80
N GLN A 263 -13.00 -9.72 -0.83
CA GLN A 263 -12.23 -8.54 -0.42
C GLN A 263 -11.45 -7.91 -1.57
N LEU A 264 -10.91 -8.74 -2.47
CA LEU A 264 -10.20 -8.29 -3.67
C LEU A 264 -11.06 -7.40 -4.58
N ASN A 265 -12.39 -7.46 -4.45
CA ASN A 265 -13.36 -6.76 -5.30
C ASN A 265 -14.06 -5.58 -4.60
N ILE A 266 -13.77 -5.30 -3.32
CA ILE A 266 -14.45 -4.22 -2.58
C ILE A 266 -13.92 -2.86 -3.06
N PRO A 267 -14.73 -2.04 -3.75
CA PRO A 267 -14.26 -0.73 -4.20
C PRO A 267 -13.95 0.16 -3.00
N ASN A 268 -12.84 0.90 -3.07
CA ASN A 268 -12.33 1.73 -1.97
C ASN A 268 -12.04 0.96 -0.66
N GLY A 269 -11.94 -0.37 -0.72
CA GLY A 269 -11.44 -1.20 0.37
C GLY A 269 -9.94 -1.01 0.59
N ILE A 270 -9.45 -1.54 1.71
CA ILE A 270 -8.06 -1.39 2.16
C ILE A 270 -7.04 -1.77 1.09
N ARG A 271 -7.32 -2.79 0.28
CA ARG A 271 -6.47 -3.24 -0.82
C ARG A 271 -6.18 -2.14 -1.85
N HIS A 272 -7.20 -1.39 -2.27
CA HIS A 272 -7.05 -0.29 -3.23
C HIS A 272 -6.36 0.93 -2.61
N LEU A 273 -6.47 1.08 -1.29
CA LEU A 273 -5.92 2.22 -0.57
C LEU A 273 -4.44 2.06 -0.23
N THR A 274 -3.98 0.81 -0.17
CA THR A 274 -2.63 0.41 0.22
C THR A 274 -1.77 0.07 -0.98
N ILE A 275 -2.03 0.65 -2.15
CA ILE A 275 -1.12 0.50 -3.27
C ILE A 275 0.22 1.18 -2.98
N ILE A 276 1.26 0.63 -3.58
CA ILE A 276 2.58 1.24 -3.60
C ILE A 276 2.60 2.30 -4.71
N PRO A 277 2.73 3.60 -4.40
CA PRO A 277 2.63 4.66 -5.40
C PRO A 277 3.62 4.51 -6.55
N GLN A 278 4.82 3.95 -6.27
CA GLN A 278 5.87 3.74 -7.25
C GLN A 278 5.49 2.77 -8.38
N PHE A 279 4.58 1.83 -8.14
CA PHE A 279 4.16 0.87 -9.17
C PHE A 279 2.83 1.23 -9.84
N ARG A 280 2.20 2.33 -9.42
CA ARG A 280 0.91 2.74 -9.96
C ARG A 280 0.93 2.95 -11.47
N ASN A 281 2.07 3.42 -11.97
CA ASN A 281 2.29 3.70 -13.37
C ASN A 281 3.37 2.79 -13.98
N VAL A 282 3.68 1.66 -13.33
CA VAL A 282 4.74 0.74 -13.77
C VAL A 282 4.10 -0.62 -14.05
N PRO A 283 3.57 -0.82 -15.26
CA PRO A 283 2.79 -2.01 -15.59
C PRO A 283 3.62 -3.29 -15.64
N TYR A 284 4.96 -3.18 -15.76
CA TYR A 284 5.87 -4.31 -15.83
C TYR A 284 7.29 -3.93 -15.37
N LEU A 285 8.10 -4.94 -15.11
CA LEU A 285 9.55 -4.85 -15.00
C LEU A 285 10.21 -5.62 -16.14
N ARG A 286 11.39 -5.18 -16.55
CA ARG A 286 12.27 -5.93 -17.44
C ARG A 286 13.51 -6.41 -16.70
N ARG A 287 13.93 -7.62 -17.05
CA ARG A 287 15.18 -8.24 -16.61
C ARG A 287 16.07 -8.45 -17.80
N TYR A 288 17.22 -7.79 -17.80
CA TYR A 288 18.27 -7.97 -18.78
C TYR A 288 19.31 -8.94 -18.23
N ARG A 289 19.60 -9.99 -18.98
CA ARG A 289 20.67 -10.95 -18.67
C ARG A 289 21.84 -10.67 -19.58
N ILE A 290 22.96 -10.23 -19.01
CA ILE A 290 24.15 -9.84 -19.77
C ILE A 290 25.38 -10.34 -19.01
N HIS A 291 26.20 -11.17 -19.65
CA HIS A 291 27.39 -11.76 -19.01
C HIS A 291 27.07 -12.49 -17.69
N GLY A 292 25.95 -13.22 -17.63
CA GLY A 292 25.51 -13.88 -16.39
C GLY A 292 24.92 -12.97 -15.32
N LYS A 293 25.08 -11.65 -15.46
CA LYS A 293 24.55 -10.67 -14.52
C LYS A 293 23.12 -10.29 -14.89
N LEU A 294 22.34 -10.00 -13.85
CA LEU A 294 20.94 -9.60 -13.96
C LEU A 294 20.80 -8.11 -13.67
N TYR A 295 20.16 -7.39 -14.59
CA TYR A 295 19.82 -5.98 -14.42
C TYR A 295 18.31 -5.84 -14.50
N ILE A 296 17.72 -5.16 -13.52
CA ILE A 296 16.27 -4.95 -13.44
C ILE A 296 15.97 -3.48 -13.77
N ALA A 297 14.93 -3.25 -14.57
CA ALA A 297 14.47 -1.91 -14.90
C ALA A 297 12.95 -1.87 -15.11
N GLN A 298 12.36 -0.68 -15.16
CA GLN A 298 10.93 -0.50 -15.42
C GLN A 298 10.65 -0.48 -16.93
N GLU A 299 11.05 0.60 -17.63
CA GLU A 299 10.64 0.85 -19.02
C GLU A 299 11.79 1.15 -19.99
N SER A 300 12.88 1.75 -19.54
CA SER A 300 14.06 1.97 -20.38
C SER A 300 15.08 0.84 -20.18
N ALA A 301 15.82 0.53 -21.24
CA ALA A 301 17.10 -0.13 -21.04
C ALA A 301 17.92 0.79 -20.11
N PRO A 302 18.46 0.28 -18.98
CA PRO A 302 19.30 1.10 -18.14
C PRO A 302 20.36 1.79 -19.00
N GLU A 303 20.60 3.10 -18.82
CA GLU A 303 21.49 3.85 -19.70
C GLU A 303 22.91 3.24 -19.75
N HIS A 304 23.34 2.64 -18.63
CA HIS A 304 24.58 1.88 -18.55
C HIS A 304 24.61 0.64 -19.49
N LEU A 305 23.45 0.08 -19.88
CA LEU A 305 23.41 -0.98 -20.88
C LEU A 305 23.90 -0.51 -22.23
N LEU A 306 23.73 0.77 -22.58
CA LEU A 306 24.29 1.30 -23.84
C LEU A 306 25.82 1.26 -23.81
N HIS A 307 26.43 1.49 -22.65
CA HIS A 307 27.87 1.34 -22.47
C HIS A 307 28.32 -0.12 -22.46
N ILE A 308 27.56 -1.03 -21.81
CA ILE A 308 27.89 -2.46 -21.79
C ILE A 308 27.74 -3.10 -23.18
N LEU A 309 26.74 -2.67 -23.94
CA LEU A 309 26.48 -3.10 -25.31
C LEU A 309 27.35 -2.34 -26.33
N SER A 310 28.27 -1.48 -25.86
CA SER A 310 29.16 -0.74 -26.75
C SER A 310 29.99 -1.70 -27.60
N PRO A 311 30.02 -1.54 -28.93
CA PRO A 311 30.75 -2.41 -29.86
C PRO A 311 32.27 -2.39 -29.62
N TRP A 312 32.76 -1.39 -28.89
CA TRP A 312 34.18 -1.28 -28.54
C TRP A 312 34.61 -2.25 -27.44
N ASN A 313 33.68 -2.92 -26.75
CA ASN A 313 33.98 -3.90 -25.72
C ASN A 313 34.16 -5.31 -26.32
N ARG A 314 35.38 -5.61 -26.76
CA ARG A 314 35.74 -6.85 -27.49
C ARG A 314 35.56 -8.15 -26.69
N ASN A 315 35.37 -8.09 -25.36
CA ASN A 315 35.16 -9.30 -24.56
C ASN A 315 33.72 -9.85 -24.64
N THR A 316 32.84 -9.23 -25.46
CA THR A 316 31.39 -9.52 -25.44
C THR A 316 30.89 -10.48 -26.53
N TYR A 317 31.75 -11.00 -27.42
CA TYR A 317 31.33 -11.70 -28.65
C TYR A 317 30.51 -12.99 -28.45
N ASN A 318 30.63 -13.70 -27.31
CA ASN A 318 29.94 -14.98 -27.08
C ASN A 318 28.82 -14.94 -26.04
N THR A 319 28.31 -13.75 -25.75
CA THR A 319 27.58 -13.55 -24.50
C THR A 319 26.08 -13.63 -24.74
N LYS A 320 25.42 -14.53 -24.00
CA LYS A 320 23.98 -14.73 -24.05
C LYS A 320 23.29 -13.48 -23.52
N PHE A 321 22.84 -12.62 -24.43
CA PHE A 321 21.97 -11.50 -24.13
C PHE A 321 20.51 -11.96 -24.20
N ALA A 322 19.77 -11.78 -23.11
CA ALA A 322 18.34 -12.07 -23.07
C ALA A 322 17.60 -10.97 -22.31
N VAL A 323 16.34 -10.76 -22.68
CA VAL A 323 15.44 -9.84 -21.97
C VAL A 323 14.18 -10.63 -21.63
N ASP A 324 13.79 -10.58 -20.37
CA ASP A 324 12.51 -11.09 -19.92
C ASP A 324 11.67 -9.94 -19.36
N THR A 325 10.34 -10.04 -19.46
CA THR A 325 9.38 -9.07 -18.92
C THR A 325 8.51 -9.74 -17.86
N MET A 326 8.23 -9.02 -16.78
CA MET A 326 7.34 -9.45 -15.70
C MET A 326 6.24 -8.41 -15.53
N PHE A 327 4.99 -8.81 -15.78
CA PHE A 327 3.84 -7.94 -15.52
C PHE A 327 3.63 -7.77 -14.02
N LEU A 328 3.48 -6.53 -13.59
CA LEU A 328 3.20 -6.23 -12.20
C LEU A 328 1.70 -6.03 -12.00
N ASN A 329 1.19 -6.62 -10.92
CA ASN A 329 -0.08 -6.23 -10.33
C ASN A 329 0.24 -5.46 -9.06
N GLU A 330 -0.03 -4.15 -9.06
CA GLU A 330 0.25 -3.26 -7.92
C GLU A 330 -0.39 -3.74 -6.60
N HIS A 331 -1.46 -4.53 -6.68
CA HIS A 331 -2.15 -5.09 -5.51
C HIS A 331 -1.60 -6.44 -5.04
N ALA A 332 -0.70 -7.07 -5.80
CA ALA A 332 -0.12 -8.36 -5.45
C ALA A 332 1.24 -8.24 -4.73
N LEU A 333 1.76 -7.01 -4.58
CA LEU A 333 3.13 -6.74 -4.18
C LEU A 333 3.22 -5.92 -2.89
N VAL A 334 4.32 -6.11 -2.16
CA VAL A 334 4.69 -5.37 -0.94
C VAL A 334 6.20 -5.09 -0.93
N TYR A 335 6.60 -4.09 -0.15
CA TYR A 335 8.00 -3.76 0.13
C TYR A 335 8.43 -4.24 1.50
N LEU A 336 9.54 -4.97 1.54
CA LEU A 336 10.22 -5.31 2.78
C LEU A 336 11.38 -4.33 2.95
N GLN A 337 11.31 -3.48 3.97
CA GLN A 337 12.37 -2.53 4.25
C GLN A 337 13.46 -3.21 5.07
N ILE A 338 14.68 -3.18 4.54
CA ILE A 338 15.84 -3.78 5.17
C ILE A 338 16.75 -2.67 5.67
N HIS A 339 17.03 -2.70 6.96
CA HIS A 339 18.02 -1.84 7.60
C HIS A 339 19.27 -2.66 7.85
N GLY A 340 20.15 -2.71 6.84
CA GLY A 340 21.36 -3.51 6.82
C GLY A 340 22.31 -3.34 8.01
N GLY A 341 22.28 -2.16 8.65
CA GLY A 341 23.05 -1.89 9.86
C GLY A 341 22.52 -2.58 11.12
N THR A 342 21.27 -3.02 11.13
CA THR A 342 20.64 -3.71 12.27
C THR A 342 20.31 -5.17 11.94
N MET A 343 19.91 -5.45 10.70
CA MET A 343 19.47 -6.79 10.31
C MET A 343 19.68 -7.00 8.81
N SER A 344 20.19 -8.17 8.44
CA SER A 344 20.25 -8.63 7.06
C SER A 344 18.88 -9.04 6.53
N PHE A 345 18.70 -8.98 5.21
CA PHE A 345 17.56 -9.56 4.54
C PHE A 345 17.47 -11.06 4.83
N ASN A 346 16.27 -11.54 5.15
CA ASN A 346 15.97 -12.95 5.34
C ASN A 346 14.75 -13.31 4.49
N CYS A 347 14.92 -14.22 3.52
CA CYS A 347 13.84 -14.64 2.64
C CYS A 347 12.81 -15.56 3.33
N THR A 348 13.15 -16.09 4.52
CA THR A 348 12.34 -17.08 5.24
C THR A 348 10.96 -16.54 5.54
N GLY A 349 9.96 -17.15 4.93
CA GLY A 349 8.58 -16.74 5.10
C GLY A 349 8.32 -15.32 4.58
N HIS A 350 8.99 -14.88 3.51
CA HIS A 350 8.90 -13.54 2.90
C HIS A 350 8.77 -13.57 1.38
N TYR A 351 8.03 -14.51 0.75
CA TYR A 351 7.90 -14.76 -0.71
C TYR A 351 8.46 -13.67 -1.66
N PRO A 352 9.80 -13.56 -1.78
CA PRO A 352 10.42 -12.43 -2.43
C PRO A 352 10.44 -12.68 -3.93
N ILE A 353 10.23 -11.65 -4.73
CA ILE A 353 10.12 -11.81 -6.18
C ILE A 353 11.48 -12.22 -6.73
N LEU A 354 11.55 -13.44 -7.25
CA LEU A 354 12.76 -14.03 -7.79
C LEU A 354 13.18 -13.27 -9.06
N ALA A 355 14.32 -12.59 -8.98
CA ALA A 355 14.96 -11.95 -10.13
C ALA A 355 15.69 -12.97 -11.00
N GLY A 356 16.10 -14.13 -10.48
CA GLY A 356 16.79 -15.19 -11.22
C GLY A 356 17.85 -15.85 -10.37
N TYR A 357 18.89 -16.39 -10.99
CA TYR A 357 19.99 -17.05 -10.30
C TYR A 357 21.32 -16.44 -10.75
N GLU A 358 22.25 -16.28 -9.82
CA GLU A 358 23.60 -15.84 -10.11
C GLU A 358 24.37 -16.93 -10.87
N GLU A 359 25.03 -16.56 -11.97
CA GLU A 359 25.84 -17.49 -12.75
C GLU A 359 27.05 -17.97 -11.94
N GLY A 360 27.33 -19.27 -11.98
CA GLY A 360 28.44 -19.91 -11.26
C GLY A 360 28.07 -20.44 -9.88
N THR A 361 27.43 -19.64 -9.03
CA THR A 361 27.00 -20.08 -7.69
C THR A 361 25.63 -20.78 -7.71
N GLY A 362 24.74 -20.39 -8.63
CA GLY A 362 23.36 -20.85 -8.66
C GLY A 362 22.50 -20.30 -7.52
N GLU A 363 22.98 -19.29 -6.79
CA GLU A 363 22.23 -18.67 -5.70
C GLU A 363 21.08 -17.81 -6.23
N ALA A 364 19.95 -17.82 -5.51
CA ALA A 364 18.78 -17.03 -5.87
C ALA A 364 19.05 -15.54 -5.67
N LEU A 365 18.69 -14.75 -6.68
CA LEU A 365 18.71 -13.29 -6.66
C LEU A 365 17.28 -12.78 -6.61
N TYR A 366 17.00 -11.84 -5.71
CA TYR A 366 15.67 -11.24 -5.51
C TYR A 366 15.66 -9.79 -5.97
N ILE A 367 14.51 -9.33 -6.49
CA ILE A 367 14.34 -7.94 -6.92
C ILE A 367 14.42 -7.03 -5.70
N ALA A 368 15.38 -6.10 -5.74
CA ALA A 368 15.53 -5.06 -4.74
C ALA A 368 15.60 -3.69 -5.41
N PHE A 369 15.48 -2.66 -4.59
CA PHE A 369 15.71 -1.30 -5.04
C PHE A 369 16.13 -0.42 -3.86
N ALA A 370 16.87 0.64 -4.18
CA ALA A 370 17.42 1.58 -3.21
C ALA A 370 17.23 3.01 -3.70
N ARG A 371 17.37 3.97 -2.78
CA ARG A 371 17.44 5.40 -3.06
C ARG A 371 18.37 6.07 -2.06
N GLN A 372 19.09 7.11 -2.48
CA GLN A 372 20.03 7.82 -1.60
C GLN A 372 19.30 8.63 -0.53
N ASN A 373 18.25 9.34 -0.93
CA ASN A 373 17.41 10.14 -0.04
C ASN A 373 15.93 10.02 -0.46
N PRO A 374 14.98 10.51 0.35
CA PRO A 374 13.55 10.39 0.04
C PRO A 374 13.08 11.04 -1.28
N HIS A 375 13.86 11.98 -1.81
CA HIS A 375 13.58 12.72 -3.03
C HIS A 375 14.33 12.19 -4.26
N SER A 376 15.32 11.32 -4.08
CA SER A 376 16.01 10.64 -5.17
C SER A 376 15.09 9.64 -5.89
N PRO A 377 15.34 9.38 -7.19
CA PRO A 377 14.67 8.30 -7.88
C PRO A 377 15.02 6.95 -7.26
N TRP A 378 14.22 5.94 -7.60
CA TRP A 378 14.43 4.57 -7.15
C TRP A 378 15.29 3.82 -8.16
N TYR A 379 16.35 3.19 -7.68
CA TYR A 379 17.26 2.40 -8.50
C TYR A 379 17.04 0.92 -8.22
N PHE A 380 16.70 0.18 -9.27
CA PHE A 380 16.52 -1.27 -9.18
C PHE A 380 17.86 -1.99 -9.14
N THR A 381 17.87 -3.09 -8.41
CA THR A 381 19.03 -3.98 -8.27
C THR A 381 18.57 -5.39 -7.88
N THR A 382 19.52 -6.27 -7.59
CA THR A 382 19.27 -7.59 -7.04
C THR A 382 20.04 -7.81 -5.75
N VAL A 383 19.47 -8.61 -4.85
CA VAL A 383 20.12 -9.01 -3.58
C VAL A 383 19.95 -10.51 -3.36
N LYS A 384 20.85 -11.08 -2.56
CA LYS A 384 20.79 -12.46 -2.09
C LYS A 384 20.13 -12.53 -0.72
N ASP A 385 19.68 -13.73 -0.34
CA ASP A 385 19.34 -13.99 1.06
C ASP A 385 20.55 -13.72 1.97
N GLY A 386 20.32 -13.14 3.14
CA GLY A 386 21.40 -12.70 4.04
C GLY A 386 22.05 -11.36 3.68
N ALA A 387 21.61 -10.66 2.62
CA ALA A 387 22.20 -9.37 2.25
C ALA A 387 21.99 -8.29 3.33
N SER A 388 23.07 -7.64 3.76
CA SER A 388 23.05 -6.47 4.67
C SER A 388 23.23 -5.14 3.93
N SER A 389 23.34 -5.16 2.61
CA SER A 389 23.41 -3.95 1.78
C SER A 389 23.00 -4.28 0.36
N ALA A 390 22.53 -3.27 -0.37
CA ALA A 390 22.26 -3.39 -1.80
C ALA A 390 23.19 -2.45 -2.59
N THR A 391 23.88 -3.00 -3.59
CA THR A 391 24.66 -2.20 -4.54
C THR A 391 23.82 -1.95 -5.78
N TYR A 392 23.76 -0.70 -6.23
CA TYR A 392 22.99 -0.29 -7.40
C TYR A 392 23.79 0.71 -8.23
N THR A 393 23.40 0.89 -9.48
CA THR A 393 23.97 1.88 -10.38
C THR A 393 23.04 3.09 -10.43
N ASP A 394 23.58 4.28 -10.16
CA ASP A 394 22.81 5.52 -10.25
C ASP A 394 22.67 6.02 -11.70
N GLU A 395 22.03 7.17 -11.88
CA GLU A 395 21.82 7.80 -13.19
C GLU A 395 23.12 8.19 -13.90
N ASN A 396 24.23 8.35 -13.16
CA ASN A 396 25.53 8.69 -13.73
C ASN A 396 26.33 7.43 -14.12
N GLY A 397 25.76 6.25 -13.93
CA GLY A 397 26.47 4.98 -14.13
C GLY A 397 27.42 4.62 -12.97
N GLU A 398 27.36 5.34 -11.85
CA GLU A 398 28.23 5.07 -10.71
C GLU A 398 27.63 4.00 -9.80
N GLU A 399 28.45 3.04 -9.36
CA GLU A 399 28.04 2.08 -8.35
C GLU A 399 27.95 2.75 -6.97
N LYS A 400 26.80 2.57 -6.32
CA LYS A 400 26.50 3.06 -4.97
C LYS A 400 26.04 1.89 -4.12
N THR A 401 26.37 1.94 -2.83
CA THR A 401 25.90 0.94 -1.85
C THR A 401 24.96 1.60 -0.87
N ALA A 402 23.79 1.00 -0.65
CA ALA A 402 22.83 1.42 0.34
C ALA A 402 22.69 0.38 1.46
N LEU A 403 22.79 0.85 2.71
CA LEU A 403 22.45 0.04 3.89
C LEU A 403 20.94 -0.05 4.10
N VAL A 404 20.18 0.95 3.65
CA VAL A 404 18.72 0.92 3.65
C VAL A 404 18.24 0.65 2.25
N PHE A 405 17.65 -0.52 2.04
CA PHE A 405 17.13 -0.96 0.76
C PHE A 405 15.82 -1.70 0.95
N PHE A 406 15.14 -2.00 -0.15
CA PHE A 406 13.85 -2.64 -0.14
C PHE A 406 13.85 -3.87 -1.03
N VAL A 407 13.21 -4.93 -0.57
CA VAL A 407 13.01 -6.16 -1.36
C VAL A 407 11.54 -6.25 -1.76
N LEU A 408 11.29 -6.52 -3.04
CA LEU A 408 9.95 -6.74 -3.56
C LEU A 408 9.49 -8.15 -3.19
N ALA A 409 8.29 -8.27 -2.63
CA ALA A 409 7.71 -9.57 -2.25
C ALA A 409 6.23 -9.65 -2.60
N LEU A 410 5.68 -10.86 -2.60
CA LEU A 410 4.24 -11.06 -2.69
C LEU A 410 3.57 -10.55 -1.41
N ARG A 411 2.48 -9.79 -1.61
CA ARG A 411 1.65 -9.28 -0.53
C ARG A 411 0.95 -10.39 0.24
N HIS A 412 0.49 -11.43 -0.45
CA HIS A 412 -0.27 -12.54 0.14
C HIS A 412 0.47 -13.86 -0.04
N ASP A 413 0.08 -14.87 0.75
CA ASP A 413 0.55 -16.22 0.54
C ASP A 413 0.04 -16.72 -0.83
N PRO A 414 0.90 -17.31 -1.70
CA PRO A 414 0.45 -17.95 -2.92
C PRO A 414 -0.71 -18.94 -2.73
N ALA A 415 -0.80 -19.61 -1.57
CA ALA A 415 -1.87 -20.55 -1.26
C ALA A 415 -3.24 -19.89 -1.00
N ASP A 416 -3.26 -18.61 -0.61
CA ASP A 416 -4.51 -17.85 -0.40
C ASP A 416 -5.17 -17.46 -1.72
N LEU A 417 -4.34 -17.26 -2.74
CA LEU A 417 -4.79 -16.87 -4.06
C LEU A 417 -5.47 -18.07 -4.72
N SER A 418 -6.59 -17.82 -5.39
CA SER A 418 -7.12 -18.84 -6.29
C SER A 418 -6.06 -19.23 -7.31
N PRO A 419 -5.93 -20.52 -7.66
CA PRO A 419 -5.25 -20.91 -8.88
C PRO A 419 -5.86 -20.05 -9.96
N SER A 420 -5.13 -19.05 -10.42
CA SER A 420 -5.66 -18.12 -11.39
C SER A 420 -6.15 -18.97 -12.56
N TYR A 421 -7.33 -18.67 -13.09
CA TYR A 421 -7.85 -19.32 -14.31
C TYR A 421 -6.89 -19.21 -15.51
N LEU A 422 -5.80 -18.46 -15.37
CA LEU A 422 -4.68 -18.50 -16.29
C LEU A 422 -3.97 -19.84 -16.12
N PRO A 423 -4.15 -20.81 -17.06
CA PRO A 423 -3.43 -22.06 -17.04
C PRO A 423 -1.93 -21.75 -16.96
N HIS A 424 -1.17 -22.60 -16.25
CA HIS A 424 0.29 -22.60 -16.21
C HIS A 424 0.84 -22.05 -17.53
N ARG A 425 1.29 -20.78 -17.52
CA ARG A 425 1.65 -20.11 -18.77
C ARG A 425 2.90 -20.81 -19.28
N ARG A 426 2.73 -21.63 -20.32
CA ARG A 426 3.85 -22.27 -21.02
C ARG A 426 4.85 -21.17 -21.35
N GLY A 427 6.09 -21.30 -20.87
CA GLY A 427 7.13 -20.27 -21.04
C GLY A 427 7.36 -19.35 -19.83
N ALA A 428 6.59 -19.48 -18.75
CA ALA A 428 6.88 -18.78 -17.50
C ALA A 428 8.25 -19.20 -16.93
N LYS A 429 9.08 -18.22 -16.59
CA LYS A 429 10.40 -18.39 -15.98
C LYS A 429 10.40 -17.84 -14.57
N ASP A 430 11.12 -18.52 -13.69
CA ASP A 430 11.42 -18.09 -12.32
C ASP A 430 10.18 -17.56 -11.56
N PRO A 431 9.10 -18.37 -11.45
CA PRO A 431 7.84 -17.91 -10.87
C PRO A 431 7.94 -17.69 -9.36
N THR A 432 7.27 -16.65 -8.88
CA THR A 432 6.97 -16.39 -7.46
C THR A 432 5.45 -16.20 -7.34
N GLY A 433 4.73 -17.27 -6.99
CA GLY A 433 3.26 -17.26 -6.92
C GLY A 433 2.62 -16.86 -8.25
N THR A 434 1.83 -15.77 -8.24
CA THR A 434 1.14 -15.25 -9.45
C THR A 434 2.03 -14.39 -10.35
N VAL A 435 3.26 -14.11 -9.93
CA VAL A 435 4.20 -13.22 -10.64
C VAL A 435 5.31 -14.07 -11.24
N TYR A 436 5.65 -13.85 -12.50
CA TYR A 436 6.67 -14.62 -13.22
C TYR A 436 7.24 -13.82 -14.38
N TRP A 437 8.41 -14.25 -14.86
CA TRP A 437 9.04 -13.69 -16.04
C TRP A 437 8.56 -14.40 -17.31
N VAL A 438 8.46 -13.65 -18.40
CA VAL A 438 8.17 -14.14 -19.75
C VAL A 438 9.30 -13.73 -20.67
N GLU A 439 9.74 -14.61 -21.55
CA GLU A 439 10.77 -14.26 -22.53
C GLU A 439 10.26 -13.17 -23.47
N PHE A 440 10.99 -12.06 -23.52
CA PHE A 440 10.76 -10.96 -24.45
C PHE A 440 11.71 -11.05 -25.64
N TRP A 441 12.98 -11.37 -25.35
CA TRP A 441 14.07 -11.51 -26.32
C TRP A 441 15.00 -12.67 -25.91
N PRO A 442 15.45 -13.54 -26.84
CA PRO A 442 15.40 -13.39 -28.31
C PRO A 442 14.10 -13.88 -28.98
N ARG A 443 13.24 -14.62 -28.28
CA ARG A 443 11.93 -15.03 -28.81
C ARG A 443 10.83 -14.37 -28.00
N THR A 444 10.06 -13.52 -28.65
CA THR A 444 8.87 -12.94 -28.03
C THR A 444 7.80 -14.01 -27.97
N ASP A 445 7.34 -14.33 -26.76
CA ASP A 445 6.19 -15.22 -26.58
C ASP A 445 4.95 -14.65 -27.29
N HIS A 446 4.22 -15.47 -28.04
CA HIS A 446 3.03 -15.04 -28.79
C HIS A 446 1.96 -14.41 -27.89
N TYR A 447 1.91 -14.77 -26.60
CA TYR A 447 0.97 -14.19 -25.65
C TYR A 447 1.30 -12.75 -25.22
N TYR A 448 2.46 -12.23 -25.59
CA TYR A 448 2.92 -10.89 -25.22
C TYR A 448 2.08 -9.76 -25.85
N PHE A 449 1.59 -9.95 -27.09
CA PHE A 449 0.99 -8.87 -27.90
C PHE A 449 -0.47 -8.50 -27.57
N HIS A 450 -1.11 -9.17 -26.61
CA HIS A 450 -2.49 -8.86 -26.26
C HIS A 450 -2.65 -7.67 -25.30
N ASN A 451 -1.56 -7.12 -24.78
CA ASN A 451 -1.63 -5.99 -23.85
C ASN A 451 -1.35 -4.65 -24.54
N ILE A 452 -2.35 -3.78 -24.60
CA ILE A 452 -2.31 -2.46 -25.26
C ILE A 452 -1.30 -1.51 -24.59
N THR A 453 -0.94 -1.75 -23.32
CA THR A 453 0.00 -0.91 -22.56
C THR A 453 1.46 -1.04 -23.01
N LEU A 454 1.75 -1.88 -24.00
CA LEU A 454 3.11 -2.26 -24.43
C LEU A 454 3.57 -1.58 -25.72
N ASN A 455 2.95 -0.46 -26.11
CA ASN A 455 3.31 0.23 -27.36
C ASN A 455 4.79 0.63 -27.45
N ASP A 456 5.44 0.91 -26.31
CA ASP A 456 6.85 1.31 -26.25
C ASP A 456 7.84 0.16 -26.54
N ASP A 457 7.37 -1.10 -26.50
CA ASP A 457 8.23 -2.25 -26.81
C ASP A 457 8.73 -2.25 -28.24
N ARG A 458 8.07 -1.54 -29.15
CA ARG A 458 8.52 -1.41 -30.54
C ARG A 458 9.92 -0.80 -30.63
N LEU A 459 10.18 0.25 -29.86
CA LEU A 459 11.49 0.93 -29.88
C LEU A 459 12.57 0.01 -29.30
N LEU A 460 12.27 -0.68 -28.20
CA LEU A 460 13.20 -1.66 -27.62
C LEU A 460 13.47 -2.81 -28.61
N MET A 461 12.44 -3.38 -29.23
CA MET A 461 12.62 -4.45 -30.22
C MET A 461 13.47 -4.01 -31.41
N VAL A 462 13.23 -2.80 -31.94
CA VAL A 462 14.06 -2.23 -33.02
C VAL A 462 15.51 -2.10 -32.56
N PHE A 463 15.74 -1.59 -31.36
CA PHE A 463 17.07 -1.48 -30.79
C PHE A 463 17.74 -2.86 -30.62
N LEU A 464 17.04 -3.86 -30.08
CA LEU A 464 17.57 -5.21 -29.86
C LEU A 464 17.90 -5.92 -31.18
N GLU A 465 17.06 -5.77 -32.19
CA GLU A 465 17.26 -6.33 -33.52
C GLU A 465 18.43 -5.66 -34.25
N GLU A 466 18.55 -4.33 -34.16
CA GLU A 466 19.69 -3.59 -34.71
C GLU A 466 21.00 -4.03 -34.05
N ASN A 467 21.02 -4.18 -32.73
CA ASN A 467 22.20 -4.71 -32.02
C ASN A 467 22.54 -6.14 -32.43
N ARG A 468 21.52 -7.00 -32.64
CA ARG A 468 21.74 -8.36 -33.12
C ARG A 468 22.37 -8.37 -34.51
N ARG A 469 21.86 -7.56 -35.44
CA ARG A 469 22.41 -7.46 -36.80
C ARG A 469 23.85 -6.95 -36.81
N ARG A 470 24.13 -5.89 -36.03
CA ARG A 470 25.51 -5.38 -35.88
C ARG A 470 26.46 -6.46 -35.36
N LYS A 471 26.05 -7.22 -34.33
CA LYS A 471 26.86 -8.34 -33.83
C LYS A 471 27.09 -9.42 -34.88
N GLU A 472 26.07 -9.78 -35.66
CA GLU A 472 26.20 -10.75 -36.75
C GLU A 472 27.17 -10.26 -37.84
N GLU A 473 27.15 -8.97 -38.17
CA GLU A 473 28.08 -8.36 -39.12
C GLU A 473 29.51 -8.31 -38.58
N GLU A 474 29.69 -7.91 -37.32
CA GLU A 474 31.01 -7.90 -36.66
C GLU A 474 31.62 -9.31 -36.65
N CYS A 475 30.87 -10.33 -36.23
CA CYS A 475 31.35 -11.72 -36.25
C CYS A 475 31.82 -12.14 -37.66
N ARG A 476 31.07 -11.77 -38.72
CA ARG A 476 31.49 -12.06 -40.10
C ARG A 476 32.80 -11.36 -40.47
N VAL A 477 33.01 -10.13 -40.02
CA VAL A 477 34.27 -9.39 -40.27
C VAL A 477 35.44 -10.05 -39.53
N PHE A 478 35.23 -10.49 -38.29
CA PHE A 478 36.27 -11.22 -37.53
C PHE A 478 36.63 -12.55 -38.17
N ASP A 479 35.64 -13.34 -38.61
CA ASP A 479 35.88 -14.61 -39.31
C ASP A 479 36.74 -14.40 -40.56
N VAL A 480 36.54 -13.27 -41.27
CA VAL A 480 37.34 -12.89 -42.44
C VAL A 480 38.78 -12.51 -42.02
N LEU A 481 38.94 -11.69 -40.97
CA LEU A 481 40.25 -11.23 -40.51
C LEU A 481 41.10 -12.36 -39.92
N ASP A 482 40.50 -13.28 -39.16
CA ASP A 482 41.20 -14.44 -38.60
C ASP A 482 41.67 -15.38 -39.71
N GLY A 483 40.93 -15.48 -40.82
CA GLY A 483 41.36 -16.21 -42.01
C GLY A 483 42.63 -15.64 -42.67
N PHE A 484 42.92 -14.34 -42.50
CA PHE A 484 44.14 -13.71 -43.03
C PHE A 484 45.36 -13.85 -42.11
N LEU A 485 45.16 -14.11 -40.82
CA LEU A 485 46.25 -14.24 -39.84
C LEU A 485 46.84 -15.65 -39.73
N VAL A 486 46.26 -16.63 -40.45
CA VAL A 486 46.71 -18.03 -40.48
C VAL A 486 47.64 -18.32 -41.68
N ILE A 487 48.02 -17.30 -42.45
CA ILE A 487 49.01 -17.34 -43.54
C ILE A 487 50.28 -16.65 -43.06
#